data_AF-A0A319CPS0-F1
#
_entry.id   AF-A0A319CPS0-F1
#
_cell.length_a   1.000
_cell.length_b   1.000
_cell.length_c   1.000
_cell.angle_alpha   90.00
_cell.angle_beta   90.00
_cell.angle_gamma   90.00
#
_symmetry.space_group_name_H-M   'P 1'
#
loop_
_entity.id
_entity.type
_entity.pdbx_description
1 polymer ?
#
loop_
_entity_poly.entity_id
_entity_poly.type
_entity_poly.pdbx_seq_one_letter_code
_entity_poly.pdbx_strand_id
1 'polypeptide(L)'
;MMDLKRIYDGSISFHSTPGALRHEFGILWGLVSNWAFAYNRGSLEDLPADQKQALLASLDGFCVQGDWDRVIPRLPLGAQMCLGHVAVQAMIFKHIATNLVDQPFWCLDGKIDTADTEGDPDFARRLKYFYERVRIGNPDEAAWWKSHTIALCHMSPQIYGHIRGNHLGEYHRARTRAWMEELANELLGRELFQLVSPPPKTAELQQDHREGGHGSSRPAGQRETKEE
;
A
#
# COMPACT_ATOMS: atom_id res chain seq x y z
N MET A 1 -34.15 -7.09 -30.92
CA MET A 1 -33.27 -5.99 -30.48
C MET A 1 -32.73 -6.40 -29.12
N MET A 2 -31.50 -6.92 -29.08
CA MET A 2 -30.88 -7.45 -27.85
C MET A 2 -30.67 -6.31 -26.85
N ASP A 3 -31.09 -6.54 -25.62
CA ASP A 3 -31.10 -5.58 -24.53
C ASP A 3 -29.66 -5.29 -24.08
N LEU A 4 -29.03 -4.28 -24.69
CA LEU A 4 -27.66 -3.82 -24.37
C LEU A 4 -27.50 -3.51 -22.88
N LYS A 5 -28.58 -3.13 -22.19
CA LYS A 5 -28.58 -2.88 -20.76
C LYS A 5 -28.27 -4.14 -19.96
N ARG A 6 -28.67 -5.31 -20.45
CA ARG A 6 -28.39 -6.61 -19.81
C ARG A 6 -26.99 -7.15 -20.11
N ILE A 7 -26.36 -6.70 -21.19
CA ILE A 7 -24.93 -6.92 -21.45
C ILE A 7 -24.08 -5.99 -20.57
N TYR A 8 -24.57 -4.77 -20.31
CA TYR A 8 -23.93 -3.79 -19.43
C TYR A 8 -24.07 -4.16 -17.93
N ASP A 9 -25.27 -4.58 -17.50
CA ASP A 9 -25.56 -4.95 -16.11
C ASP A 9 -25.23 -6.43 -15.78
N GLY A 10 -25.11 -7.28 -16.80
CA GLY A 10 -24.89 -8.73 -16.67
C GLY A 10 -23.43 -9.18 -16.77
N SER A 11 -22.51 -8.26 -17.07
CA SER A 11 -21.09 -8.52 -16.83
C SER A 11 -20.88 -8.48 -15.31
N ILE A 12 -20.28 -9.52 -14.76
CA ILE A 12 -19.74 -9.52 -13.40
C ILE A 12 -18.50 -8.61 -13.43
N SER A 13 -18.73 -7.34 -13.70
CA SER A 13 -17.73 -6.31 -13.84
C SER A 13 -17.21 -6.02 -12.44
N PHE A 14 -15.89 -6.01 -12.32
CA PHE A 14 -15.16 -5.46 -11.17
C PHE A 14 -15.43 -3.95 -11.05
N HIS A 15 -16.68 -3.56 -10.84
CA HIS A 15 -17.01 -2.23 -10.34
C HIS A 15 -16.63 -2.24 -8.88
N SER A 16 -15.48 -1.67 -8.55
CA SER A 16 -15.21 -1.24 -7.20
C SER A 16 -16.25 -0.19 -6.86
N THR A 17 -17.38 -0.60 -6.28
CA THR A 17 -18.40 0.34 -5.81
C THR A 17 -17.76 1.30 -4.82
N PRO A 18 -18.25 2.54 -4.68
CA PRO A 18 -17.74 3.47 -3.68
C PRO A 18 -17.67 2.87 -2.26
N GLY A 19 -18.58 1.95 -1.93
CA GLY A 19 -18.57 1.19 -0.68
C GLY A 19 -17.41 0.21 -0.58
N ALA A 20 -17.13 -0.56 -1.64
CA ALA A 20 -15.98 -1.47 -1.68
C ALA A 20 -14.65 -0.70 -1.61
N LEU A 21 -14.50 0.40 -2.36
CA LEU A 21 -13.31 1.25 -2.27
C LEU A 21 -13.10 1.80 -0.85
N ARG A 22 -14.17 2.30 -0.22
CA ARG A 22 -14.11 2.78 1.17
C ARG A 22 -13.67 1.68 2.14
N HIS A 23 -14.14 0.45 1.94
CA HIS A 23 -13.74 -0.68 2.76
C HIS A 23 -12.25 -1.01 2.60
N GLU A 24 -11.75 -1.12 1.36
CA GLU A 24 -10.34 -1.39 1.07
C GLU A 24 -9.41 -0.29 1.61
N PHE A 25 -9.79 0.98 1.43
CA PHE A 25 -9.06 2.10 2.05
C PHE A 25 -9.12 2.06 3.58
N GLY A 26 -10.20 1.57 4.17
CA GLY A 26 -10.31 1.33 5.61
C GLY A 26 -9.34 0.25 6.10
N ILE A 27 -9.19 -0.85 5.35
CA ILE A 27 -8.21 -1.91 5.65
C ILE A 27 -6.80 -1.35 5.55
N LEU A 28 -6.47 -0.67 4.45
CA LEU A 28 -5.17 -0.04 4.25
C LEU A 28 -4.86 0.94 5.38
N TRP A 29 -5.83 1.77 5.75
CA TRP A 29 -5.69 2.69 6.87
C TRP A 29 -5.44 1.98 8.19
N GLY A 30 -6.15 0.89 8.49
CA GLY A 30 -5.91 0.09 9.69
C GLY A 30 -4.48 -0.48 9.73
N LEU A 31 -4.01 -1.04 8.61
CA LEU A 31 -2.66 -1.60 8.49
C LEU A 31 -1.58 -0.54 8.70
N VAL A 32 -1.67 0.59 7.99
CA VAL A 32 -0.72 1.71 8.13
C VAL A 32 -0.76 2.29 9.55
N SER A 33 -1.95 2.42 10.13
CA SER A 33 -2.13 2.96 11.49
C SER A 33 -1.50 2.08 12.55
N ASN A 34 -1.71 0.75 12.46
CA ASN A 34 -1.13 -0.20 13.39
C ASN A 34 0.39 -0.24 13.27
N TRP A 35 0.92 -0.26 12.04
CA TRP A 35 2.35 -0.22 11.81
C TRP A 35 2.98 1.06 12.35
N ALA A 36 2.40 2.22 12.01
CA ALA A 36 2.88 3.50 12.52
C ALA A 36 2.82 3.55 14.04
N PHE A 37 1.79 2.97 14.66
CA PHE A 37 1.67 2.97 16.12
C PHE A 37 2.79 2.13 16.76
N ALA A 38 3.12 0.99 16.18
CA ALA A 38 4.18 0.11 16.68
C ALA A 38 5.58 0.70 16.52
N TYR A 39 5.85 1.43 15.43
CA TYR A 39 7.22 1.81 15.04
C TYR A 39 7.52 3.31 15.04
N ASN A 40 6.60 4.16 15.50
CA ASN A 40 6.90 5.59 15.65
C ASN A 40 7.77 5.84 16.89
N ARG A 41 8.58 6.91 16.84
CA ARG A 41 9.42 7.33 17.98
C ARG A 41 8.68 8.02 19.13
N GLY A 42 7.37 8.24 19.01
CA GLY A 42 6.59 9.05 19.95
C GLY A 42 6.71 10.55 19.68
N SER A 43 7.31 11.30 20.62
CA SER A 43 7.44 12.75 20.51
C SER A 43 8.48 13.15 19.45
N LEU A 44 8.20 14.27 18.78
CA LEU A 44 9.09 14.93 17.82
C LEU A 44 9.63 16.27 18.35
N GLU A 45 9.35 16.62 19.61
CA GLU A 45 9.70 17.93 20.18
C GLU A 45 11.21 18.12 20.34
N ASP A 46 11.95 17.04 20.54
CA ASP A 46 13.41 17.04 20.70
C ASP A 46 14.16 17.13 19.37
N LEU A 47 13.45 17.01 18.23
CA LEU A 47 14.07 17.19 16.92
C LEU A 47 14.60 18.62 16.75
N PRO A 48 15.81 18.78 16.17
CA PRO A 48 16.32 20.06 15.70
C PRO A 48 15.34 20.79 14.78
N ALA A 49 15.35 22.12 14.82
CA ALA A 49 14.40 22.95 14.08
C ALA A 49 14.48 22.74 12.55
N ASP A 50 15.69 22.56 12.02
CA ASP A 50 15.94 22.23 10.61
C ASP A 50 15.34 20.87 10.23
N GLN A 51 15.47 19.86 11.10
CA GLN A 51 14.88 18.53 10.88
C GLN A 51 13.35 18.55 10.92
N LYS A 52 12.76 19.29 11.88
CA LYS A 52 11.31 19.53 11.93
C LYS A 52 10.80 20.18 10.66
N GLN A 53 11.50 21.21 10.19
CA GLN A 53 11.12 21.91 8.97
C GLN A 53 11.27 21.02 7.73
N ALA A 54 12.34 20.22 7.65
CA ALA A 54 12.56 19.27 6.57
C ALA A 54 11.48 18.18 6.54
N LEU A 55 11.06 17.68 7.71
CA LEU A 55 9.96 16.71 7.82
C LEU A 55 8.66 17.30 7.29
N LEU A 56 8.30 18.52 7.70
CA LEU A 56 7.08 19.18 7.21
C LEU A 56 7.12 19.45 5.70
N ALA A 57 8.27 19.92 5.21
CA ALA A 57 8.50 20.14 3.78
C ALA A 57 8.42 18.84 2.97
N SER A 58 8.91 17.72 3.52
CA SER A 58 8.80 16.40 2.88
C SER A 58 7.35 15.95 2.70
N LEU A 59 6.40 16.55 3.43
CA LEU A 59 4.96 16.29 3.35
C LEU A 59 4.20 17.33 2.52
N ASP A 60 4.89 18.14 1.71
CA ASP A 60 4.24 19.08 0.79
C ASP A 60 3.21 18.40 -0.11
N GLY A 61 2.09 19.08 -0.34
CA GLY A 61 0.89 18.54 -1.00
C GLY A 61 0.02 17.59 -0.16
N PHE A 62 0.52 17.09 0.98
CA PHE A 62 -0.20 16.17 1.88
C PHE A 62 -0.44 16.77 3.28
N CYS A 63 0.34 17.77 3.68
CA CYS A 63 0.17 18.53 4.92
C CYS A 63 0.27 20.04 4.66
N VAL A 64 -0.39 20.82 5.52
CA VAL A 64 -0.29 22.29 5.49
C VAL A 64 1.16 22.69 5.76
N GLN A 65 1.72 23.50 4.86
CA GLN A 65 3.09 24.00 4.98
C GLN A 65 3.15 25.26 5.85
N GLY A 66 4.28 25.47 6.51
CA GLY A 66 4.52 26.64 7.37
C GLY A 66 5.63 26.41 8.39
N ASP A 67 5.71 27.28 9.38
CA ASP A 67 6.60 27.09 10.52
C ASP A 67 6.06 25.98 11.42
N TRP A 68 6.90 25.02 11.80
CA TRP A 68 6.53 23.90 12.67
C TRP A 68 5.75 24.35 13.92
N ASP A 69 6.30 25.33 14.64
CA ASP A 69 5.72 25.85 15.89
C ASP A 69 4.39 26.60 15.70
N ARG A 70 4.00 26.88 14.46
CA ARG A 70 2.69 27.46 14.12
C ARG A 70 1.71 26.43 13.59
N VAL A 71 2.20 25.38 12.93
CA VAL A 71 1.38 24.33 12.33
C VAL A 71 0.93 23.34 13.40
N ILE A 72 1.85 22.84 14.23
CA ILE A 72 1.54 21.77 15.20
C ILE A 72 0.45 22.19 16.20
N PRO A 73 0.47 23.39 16.83
CA PRO A 73 -0.56 23.76 17.80
C PRO A 73 -1.97 23.91 17.22
N ARG A 74 -2.10 23.97 15.89
CA ARG A 74 -3.39 24.06 15.19
C ARG A 74 -3.98 22.68 14.85
N LEU A 75 -3.21 21.61 15.01
CA LEU A 75 -3.72 20.26 14.83
C LEU A 75 -4.71 19.91 15.94
N PRO A 76 -5.65 18.98 15.73
CA PRO A 76 -6.47 18.43 16.82
C PRO A 76 -5.58 17.86 17.93
N LEU A 77 -6.01 17.99 19.20
CA LEU A 77 -5.20 17.62 20.37
C LEU A 77 -4.63 16.19 20.28
N GLY A 78 -5.42 15.22 19.81
CA GLY A 78 -4.94 13.85 19.62
C GLY A 78 -3.78 13.74 18.62
N ALA A 79 -3.80 14.53 17.54
CA ALA A 79 -2.71 14.57 16.57
C ALA A 79 -1.46 15.27 17.13
N GLN A 80 -1.63 16.25 18.03
CA GLN A 80 -0.50 16.86 18.74
C GLN A 80 0.18 15.85 19.68
N MET A 81 -0.62 15.10 20.45
CA MET A 81 -0.12 14.09 21.40
C MET A 81 0.55 12.90 20.70
N CYS A 82 0.09 12.55 19.50
CA CYS A 82 0.56 11.41 18.73
C CYS A 82 1.32 11.86 17.47
N LEU A 83 2.11 12.94 17.56
CA LEU A 83 2.67 13.56 16.36
C LEU A 83 3.62 12.65 15.57
N GLY A 84 4.45 11.84 16.25
CA GLY A 84 5.29 10.84 15.58
C GLY A 84 4.46 9.80 14.82
N HIS A 85 3.38 9.31 15.42
CA HIS A 85 2.44 8.39 14.76
C HIS A 85 1.83 9.02 13.51
N VAL A 86 1.31 10.24 13.61
CA VAL A 86 0.72 10.98 12.49
C VAL A 86 1.73 11.24 11.39
N ALA A 87 2.97 11.61 11.74
CA ALA A 87 4.03 11.86 10.77
C ALA A 87 4.39 10.58 9.98
N VAL A 88 4.58 9.45 10.67
CA VAL A 88 4.84 8.15 10.03
C VAL A 88 3.70 7.76 9.09
N GLN A 89 2.44 7.86 9.55
CA GLN A 89 1.27 7.59 8.71
C GLN A 89 1.27 8.47 7.46
N ALA A 90 1.47 9.79 7.61
CA ALA A 90 1.46 10.73 6.50
C ALA A 90 2.55 10.41 5.48
N MET A 91 3.76 10.07 5.92
CA MET A 91 4.86 9.70 5.03
C MET A 91 4.58 8.39 4.27
N ILE A 92 4.03 7.36 4.94
CA ILE A 92 3.64 6.10 4.28
C ILE A 92 2.55 6.36 3.25
N PHE A 93 1.49 7.09 3.62
CA PHE A 93 0.40 7.38 2.68
C PHE A 93 0.86 8.23 1.50
N LYS A 94 1.73 9.23 1.73
CA LYS A 94 2.34 10.00 0.65
C LYS A 94 3.15 9.10 -0.27
N HIS A 95 3.96 8.18 0.29
CA HIS A 95 4.76 7.24 -0.51
C HIS A 95 3.88 6.29 -1.34
N ILE A 96 2.81 5.76 -0.76
CA ILE A 96 1.81 4.93 -1.46
C ILE A 96 1.12 5.72 -2.57
N ALA A 97 0.64 6.93 -2.26
CA ALA A 97 -0.08 7.74 -3.24
C ALA A 97 0.82 8.08 -4.43
N THR A 98 2.02 8.59 -4.17
CA THR A 98 2.96 9.02 -5.21
C THR A 98 3.48 7.88 -6.09
N ASN A 99 3.69 6.69 -5.53
CA ASN A 99 4.27 5.56 -6.28
C ASN A 99 3.25 4.58 -6.83
N LEU A 100 2.07 4.45 -6.21
CA LEU A 100 1.08 3.44 -6.60
C LEU A 100 -0.20 4.04 -7.19
N VAL A 101 -0.70 5.14 -6.60
CA VAL A 101 -1.97 5.74 -7.04
C VAL A 101 -1.74 6.68 -8.22
N ASP A 102 -0.70 7.52 -8.14
CA ASP A 102 -0.35 8.49 -9.15
C ASP A 102 0.40 7.87 -10.33
N GLN A 103 0.96 6.67 -10.18
CA GLN A 103 1.66 5.93 -11.24
C GLN A 103 0.96 4.60 -11.57
N PRO A 104 -0.33 4.60 -11.92
CA PRO A 104 -1.20 3.42 -11.83
C PRO A 104 -0.80 2.20 -12.68
N PHE A 105 0.12 2.36 -13.63
CA PHE A 105 0.56 1.31 -14.55
C PHE A 105 1.96 0.77 -14.23
N TRP A 106 2.50 1.06 -13.05
CA TRP A 106 3.85 0.64 -12.61
C TRP A 106 4.11 -0.87 -12.70
N CYS A 107 3.07 -1.70 -12.64
CA CYS A 107 3.20 -3.16 -12.69
C CYS A 107 3.39 -3.72 -14.11
N LEU A 108 3.10 -2.94 -15.15
CA LEU A 108 3.21 -3.37 -16.55
C LEU A 108 4.65 -3.21 -17.06
N ASP A 109 5.15 -4.22 -17.77
CA ASP A 109 6.56 -4.30 -18.20
C ASP A 109 6.78 -3.90 -19.67
N GLY A 110 5.72 -3.73 -20.47
CA GLY A 110 5.84 -3.24 -21.85
C GLY A 110 6.44 -4.24 -22.82
N LYS A 111 6.48 -5.53 -22.46
CA LYS A 111 6.99 -6.58 -23.34
C LYS A 111 6.16 -6.73 -24.59
N ILE A 112 6.84 -6.97 -25.70
CA ILE A 112 6.20 -7.14 -27.01
C ILE A 112 5.69 -8.58 -27.18
N ASP A 113 6.45 -9.57 -26.69
CA ASP A 113 6.12 -11.00 -26.77
C ASP A 113 6.80 -11.81 -25.66
N THR A 114 6.74 -13.14 -25.75
CA THR A 114 7.33 -14.05 -24.74
C THR A 114 8.84 -14.20 -24.84
N ALA A 115 9.48 -13.77 -25.94
CA ALA A 115 10.93 -13.77 -26.10
C ALA A 115 11.55 -12.48 -25.54
N ASP A 116 10.78 -11.40 -25.45
CA ASP A 116 11.19 -10.16 -24.79
C ASP A 116 11.32 -10.35 -23.27
N THR A 117 12.56 -10.38 -22.79
CA THR A 117 12.85 -10.52 -21.36
C THR A 117 12.88 -9.21 -20.61
N GLU A 118 13.15 -8.09 -21.30
CA GLU A 118 13.45 -6.79 -20.69
C GLU A 118 12.19 -5.91 -20.62
N GLY A 119 11.41 -5.89 -21.69
CA GLY A 119 10.29 -4.96 -21.86
C GLY A 119 10.72 -3.51 -22.12
N ASP A 120 9.78 -2.58 -22.01
CA ASP A 120 10.03 -1.15 -22.19
C ASP A 120 9.93 -0.41 -20.84
N PRO A 121 11.04 0.12 -20.29
CA PRO A 121 11.02 0.85 -19.02
C PRO A 121 10.15 2.12 -19.05
N ASP A 122 9.90 2.68 -20.24
CA ASP A 122 9.04 3.85 -20.42
C ASP A 122 7.55 3.49 -20.62
N PHE A 123 7.21 2.21 -20.70
CA PHE A 123 5.85 1.78 -21.05
C PHE A 123 4.79 2.31 -20.09
N ALA A 124 5.01 2.15 -18.78
CA ALA A 124 4.10 2.64 -17.75
C ALA A 124 3.89 4.16 -17.85
N ARG A 125 4.95 4.91 -18.14
CA ARG A 125 4.92 6.38 -18.29
C ARG A 125 4.13 6.80 -19.54
N ARG A 126 4.33 6.11 -20.67
CA ARG A 126 3.56 6.33 -21.91
C ARG A 126 2.08 6.01 -21.69
N LEU A 127 1.78 4.91 -20.99
CA LEU A 127 0.41 4.51 -20.70
C LEU A 127 -0.29 5.49 -19.75
N LYS A 128 0.43 6.00 -18.74
CA LYS A 128 -0.05 7.09 -17.88
C LYS A 128 -0.37 8.35 -18.68
N TYR A 129 0.50 8.74 -19.61
CA TYR A 129 0.23 9.90 -20.48
C TYR A 129 -1.05 9.69 -21.32
N PHE A 130 -1.25 8.50 -21.87
CA PHE A 130 -2.49 8.17 -22.57
C PHE A 130 -3.71 8.24 -21.63
N TYR A 131 -3.61 7.68 -20.42
CA TYR A 131 -4.64 7.77 -19.39
C TYR A 131 -5.04 9.19 -19.03
N GLU A 132 -4.09 10.11 -18.86
CA GLU A 132 -4.43 11.50 -18.57
C GLU A 132 -5.26 12.15 -19.69
N ARG A 133 -5.00 11.78 -20.95
CA ARG A 133 -5.80 12.26 -22.09
C ARG A 133 -7.20 11.66 -22.10
N VAL A 134 -7.34 10.37 -21.79
CA VAL A 134 -8.65 9.72 -21.64
C VAL A 134 -9.42 10.37 -20.48
N ARG A 135 -8.77 10.62 -19.35
CA ARG A 135 -9.35 11.24 -18.16
C ARG A 135 -9.89 12.65 -18.43
N ILE A 136 -9.21 13.44 -19.26
CA ILE A 136 -9.70 14.78 -19.67
C ILE A 136 -11.01 14.66 -20.48
N GLY A 137 -11.11 13.65 -21.36
CA GLY A 137 -12.29 13.47 -22.20
C GLY A 137 -13.47 12.81 -21.47
N ASN A 138 -13.19 11.79 -20.65
CA ASN A 138 -14.19 11.06 -19.87
C ASN A 138 -13.57 10.51 -18.57
N PRO A 139 -13.76 11.22 -17.43
CA PRO A 139 -13.19 10.82 -16.15
C PRO A 139 -13.67 9.45 -15.64
N ASP A 140 -14.94 9.10 -15.88
CA ASP A 140 -15.55 7.87 -15.36
C ASP A 140 -14.99 6.64 -16.07
N GLU A 141 -14.90 6.69 -17.41
CA GLU A 141 -14.29 5.64 -18.22
C GLU A 141 -12.80 5.48 -17.91
N ALA A 142 -12.09 6.60 -17.71
CA ALA A 142 -10.69 6.55 -17.30
C ALA A 142 -10.54 5.86 -15.93
N ALA A 143 -11.33 6.26 -14.94
CA ALA A 143 -11.32 5.66 -13.61
C ALA A 143 -11.63 4.16 -13.63
N TRP A 144 -12.60 3.75 -14.46
CA TRP A 144 -12.93 2.34 -14.68
C TRP A 144 -11.76 1.59 -15.31
N TRP A 145 -11.22 2.09 -16.43
CA TRP A 145 -10.10 1.46 -17.12
C TRP A 145 -8.89 1.25 -16.19
N LYS A 146 -8.50 2.30 -15.47
CA LYS A 146 -7.42 2.25 -14.47
C LYS A 146 -7.67 1.16 -13.43
N SER A 147 -8.85 1.18 -12.81
CA SER A 147 -9.18 0.24 -11.73
C SER A 147 -9.21 -1.20 -12.23
N HIS A 148 -9.77 -1.42 -13.42
CA HIS A 148 -9.87 -2.74 -14.03
C HIS A 148 -8.49 -3.30 -14.38
N THR A 149 -7.62 -2.51 -15.02
CA THR A 149 -6.26 -2.92 -15.36
C THR A 149 -5.44 -3.24 -14.11
N ILE A 150 -5.46 -2.38 -13.09
CA ILE A 150 -4.74 -2.64 -11.82
C ILE A 150 -5.27 -3.91 -11.14
N ALA A 151 -6.60 -4.08 -11.09
CA ALA A 151 -7.21 -5.26 -10.50
C ALA A 151 -6.76 -6.52 -11.22
N LEU A 152 -6.75 -6.56 -12.56
CA LEU A 152 -6.26 -7.71 -13.32
C LEU A 152 -4.76 -7.98 -13.08
N CYS A 153 -3.95 -6.95 -12.86
CA CYS A 153 -2.52 -7.16 -12.57
C CYS A 153 -2.25 -7.70 -11.17
N HIS A 154 -3.15 -7.47 -10.21
CA HIS A 154 -2.93 -7.84 -8.80
C HIS A 154 -3.91 -8.88 -8.25
N MET A 155 -4.91 -9.28 -9.03
CA MET A 155 -5.91 -10.26 -8.61
C MET A 155 -5.25 -11.62 -8.42
N SER A 156 -5.27 -12.06 -7.16
CA SER A 156 -4.73 -13.33 -6.72
C SER A 156 -5.88 -14.35 -6.54
N PRO A 157 -5.69 -15.61 -6.97
CA PRO A 157 -6.65 -16.70 -6.72
C PRO A 157 -6.89 -16.98 -5.23
N GLN A 158 -5.97 -16.55 -4.35
CA GLN A 158 -6.08 -16.70 -2.90
C GLN A 158 -7.08 -15.71 -2.29
N ILE A 159 -7.25 -14.52 -2.89
CA ILE A 159 -8.13 -13.46 -2.38
C ILE A 159 -9.52 -13.54 -3.02
N TYR A 160 -9.60 -13.88 -4.31
CA TYR A 160 -10.87 -13.85 -5.07
C TYR A 160 -11.46 -15.23 -5.36
N GLY A 161 -10.94 -16.26 -4.70
CA GLY A 161 -11.27 -17.66 -4.98
C GLY A 161 -10.77 -18.09 -6.35
N HIS A 162 -10.77 -19.41 -6.61
CA HIS A 162 -10.34 -20.01 -7.88
C HIS A 162 -11.32 -19.72 -9.05
N ILE A 163 -12.13 -18.66 -8.94
CA ILE A 163 -13.29 -18.44 -9.80
C ILE A 163 -12.85 -18.13 -11.24
N ARG A 164 -11.64 -17.60 -11.45
CA ARG A 164 -11.00 -17.47 -12.77
C ARG A 164 -9.48 -17.53 -12.65
N GLY A 165 -8.81 -18.32 -13.49
CA GLY A 165 -7.36 -18.21 -13.65
C GLY A 165 -7.01 -16.80 -14.12
N ASN A 166 -6.03 -16.17 -13.47
CA ASN A 166 -5.56 -14.83 -13.83
C ASN A 166 -4.08 -14.90 -14.23
N HIS A 167 -3.84 -15.31 -15.47
CA HIS A 167 -2.48 -15.45 -16.00
C HIS A 167 -1.71 -14.12 -15.98
N LEU A 168 -2.39 -12.97 -16.16
CA LEU A 168 -1.75 -11.67 -16.10
C LEU A 168 -1.25 -11.35 -14.69
N GLY A 169 -2.09 -11.56 -13.67
CA GLY A 169 -1.67 -11.36 -12.28
C GLY A 169 -0.67 -12.40 -11.77
N GLU A 170 -0.73 -13.64 -12.26
CA GLU A 170 0.30 -14.66 -12.00
C GLU A 170 1.64 -14.26 -12.60
N TYR A 171 1.63 -13.78 -13.84
CA TYR A 171 2.82 -13.31 -14.55
C TYR A 171 3.49 -12.13 -13.84
N HIS A 172 2.72 -11.12 -13.43
CA HIS A 172 3.28 -9.94 -12.76
C HIS A 172 3.56 -10.15 -11.27
N ARG A 173 3.12 -11.24 -10.62
CA ARG A 173 3.20 -11.41 -9.15
C ARG A 173 4.61 -11.27 -8.59
N ALA A 174 5.59 -11.93 -9.21
CA ALA A 174 6.98 -11.87 -8.74
C ALA A 174 7.56 -10.47 -8.88
N ARG A 175 7.30 -9.81 -10.01
CA ARG A 175 7.70 -8.42 -10.27
C ARG A 175 7.05 -7.45 -9.28
N THR A 176 5.74 -7.56 -9.08
CA THR A 176 5.01 -6.74 -8.11
C THR A 176 5.56 -6.91 -6.70
N ARG A 177 5.86 -8.14 -6.27
CA ARG A 177 6.45 -8.38 -4.95
C ARG A 177 7.82 -7.72 -4.82
N ALA A 178 8.71 -7.92 -5.79
CA ALA A 178 10.04 -7.32 -5.79
C ALA A 178 9.97 -5.79 -5.77
N TRP A 179 9.07 -5.20 -6.56
CA TRP A 179 8.83 -3.76 -6.57
C TRP A 179 8.31 -3.25 -5.21
N MET A 180 7.36 -3.95 -4.59
CA MET A 180 6.82 -3.58 -3.28
C MET A 180 7.90 -3.64 -2.19
N GLU A 181 8.78 -4.64 -2.25
CA GLU A 181 9.94 -4.75 -1.36
C GLU A 181 10.92 -3.60 -1.58
N GLU A 182 11.21 -3.25 -2.84
CA GLU A 182 12.06 -2.09 -3.19
C GLU A 182 11.45 -0.78 -2.68
N LEU A 183 10.17 -0.52 -2.93
CA LEU A 183 9.47 0.67 -2.44
C LEU A 183 9.47 0.74 -0.91
N ALA A 184 9.29 -0.38 -0.23
CA ALA A 184 9.34 -0.43 1.23
C ALA A 184 10.75 -0.11 1.73
N ASN A 185 11.77 -0.74 1.16
CA ASN A 185 13.18 -0.50 1.51
C ASN A 185 13.60 0.94 1.23
N GLU A 186 13.16 1.52 0.11
CA GLU A 186 13.41 2.91 -0.22
C GLU A 186 12.84 3.84 0.87
N LEU A 187 11.58 3.64 1.27
CA LEU A 187 10.96 4.46 2.32
C LEU A 187 11.68 4.30 3.67
N LEU A 188 11.93 3.05 4.08
CA LEU A 188 12.60 2.73 5.35
C LEU A 188 14.06 3.22 5.38
N GLY A 189 14.70 3.32 4.21
CA GLY A 189 16.06 3.82 4.05
C GLY A 189 16.19 5.35 4.06
N ARG A 190 15.09 6.11 3.94
CA ARG A 190 15.13 7.57 3.94
C ARG A 190 15.49 8.11 5.33
N GLU A 191 16.50 8.97 5.39
CA GLU A 191 16.92 9.63 6.64
C GLU A 191 15.75 10.32 7.35
N LEU A 192 14.95 11.10 6.62
CA LEU A 192 13.77 11.77 7.17
C LEU A 192 12.72 10.81 7.71
N PHE A 193 12.58 9.62 7.14
CA PHE A 193 11.64 8.61 7.64
C PHE A 193 12.17 7.98 8.93
N GLN A 194 13.48 7.71 8.99
CA GLN A 194 14.14 7.19 10.18
C GLN A 194 14.12 8.20 11.34
N LEU A 195 14.01 9.51 11.06
CA LEU A 195 13.80 10.50 12.11
C LEU A 195 12.50 10.28 12.88
N VAL A 196 11.45 9.75 12.25
CA VAL A 196 10.11 9.54 12.86
C VAL A 196 9.82 8.08 13.20
N SER A 197 10.49 7.15 12.51
CA SER A 197 10.44 5.71 12.74
C SER A 197 11.86 5.13 12.69
N PRO A 198 12.65 5.30 13.77
CA PRO A 198 14.01 4.80 13.80
C PRO A 198 14.02 3.27 13.71
N PRO A 199 15.07 2.69 13.11
CA PRO A 199 15.17 1.23 13.03
C PRO A 199 15.16 0.63 14.45
N PRO A 200 14.55 -0.54 14.63
CA PRO A 200 14.51 -1.20 15.93
C PRO A 200 15.95 -1.39 16.43
N LYS A 201 16.18 -1.15 17.72
CA LYS A 201 17.51 -1.35 18.29
C LYS A 201 17.82 -2.84 18.18
N THR A 202 19.04 -3.20 17.79
CA THR A 202 19.46 -4.59 17.49
C THR A 202 19.17 -5.60 18.61
N ALA A 203 18.93 -5.13 19.84
CA ALA A 203 18.50 -5.95 20.99
C ALA A 203 17.03 -6.40 20.94
N GLU A 204 16.13 -5.64 20.30
CA GLU A 204 14.68 -5.95 20.21
C GLU A 204 14.39 -7.04 19.18
N LEU A 205 15.22 -7.16 18.13
CA LEU A 205 15.14 -8.24 17.13
C LEU A 205 15.38 -9.64 17.73
N GLN A 206 16.13 -9.74 18.84
CA GLN A 206 16.40 -11.03 19.49
C GLN A 206 15.26 -11.48 20.42
N GLN A 207 14.41 -10.55 20.86
CA GLN A 207 13.33 -10.85 21.79
C GLN A 207 12.06 -11.27 21.05
N ASP A 208 11.76 -10.64 19.92
CA ASP A 208 10.59 -10.98 19.08
C ASP A 208 10.76 -12.36 18.39
N HIS A 209 11.99 -12.74 18.03
CA HIS A 209 12.30 -14.09 17.53
C HIS A 209 12.17 -15.19 18.60
N ARG A 210 12.28 -14.85 19.89
CA ARG A 210 12.09 -15.81 20.99
C ARG A 210 10.61 -15.97 21.35
N GLU A 211 9.82 -14.91 21.26
CA GLU A 211 8.42 -14.93 21.68
C GLU A 211 7.47 -15.44 20.58
N GLY A 212 7.84 -15.37 19.29
CA GLY A 212 7.10 -15.99 18.19
C GLY A 212 7.31 -17.51 17.99
N GLY A 213 8.20 -18.13 18.77
CA GLY A 213 8.69 -19.50 18.53
C GLY A 213 8.03 -20.63 19.34
N HIS A 214 7.13 -20.35 20.29
CA HIS A 214 6.54 -21.40 21.14
C HIS A 214 5.02 -21.27 21.26
N GLY A 215 4.29 -22.15 20.58
CA GLY A 215 2.88 -22.37 20.95
C GLY A 215 1.96 -23.04 19.95
N SER A 216 2.31 -24.17 19.32
CA SER A 216 1.29 -25.20 18.99
C SER A 216 1.93 -26.54 18.59
N SER A 217 2.42 -27.29 19.58
CA SER A 217 2.56 -28.75 19.45
C SER A 217 1.59 -29.38 20.43
N ARG A 218 0.42 -29.77 19.93
CA ARG A 218 -0.58 -30.54 20.67
C ARG A 218 -0.15 -32.01 20.64
N PRO A 219 0.13 -32.68 21.77
CA PRO A 219 0.49 -34.09 21.74
C PRO A 219 -0.76 -34.95 21.50
N ALA A 220 -0.62 -35.93 20.62
CA ALA A 220 -1.60 -36.97 20.34
C ALA A 220 -1.77 -37.87 21.57
N GLY A 221 -2.89 -37.74 22.27
CA GLY A 221 -3.30 -38.64 23.34
C GLY A 221 -3.88 -39.93 22.77
N GLN A 222 -3.19 -41.03 23.03
CA GLN A 222 -3.60 -42.41 22.76
C GLN A 222 -4.94 -42.72 23.45
N ARG A 223 -5.87 -43.36 22.73
CA ARG A 223 -7.01 -44.07 23.32
C ARG A 223 -6.51 -45.42 23.81
N GLU A 224 -6.36 -45.56 25.12
CA GLU A 224 -6.35 -46.88 25.76
C GLU A 224 -7.79 -47.33 25.98
N THR A 225 -8.13 -48.45 25.34
CA THR A 225 -9.24 -49.33 25.71
C THR A 225 -8.93 -49.99 27.05
N LYS A 226 -9.85 -49.90 28.00
CA LYS A 226 -9.98 -50.90 29.08
C LYS A 226 -11.43 -51.31 29.23
N GLU A 227 -11.59 -52.63 29.22
CA GLU A 227 -12.77 -53.41 29.53
C GLU A 227 -13.29 -53.12 30.94
N GLU A 228 -14.61 -53.08 31.08
CA GLU A 228 -15.41 -53.96 31.94
C GLU A 228 -16.85 -54.01 31.41
#